data_AF-A0A2W5V5S0-F1
#
_entry.id   AF-A0A2W5V5S0-F1
#
_cell.length_a   1.000
_cell.length_b   1.000
_cell.length_c   1.000
_cell.angle_alpha   90.00
_cell.angle_beta   90.00
_cell.angle_gamma   90.00
#
_symmetry.space_group_name_H-M   'P 1'
#
loop_
_entity.id
_entity.type
_entity.pdbx_description
1 polymer ?
#
loop_
_entity_poly.entity_id
_entity_poly.type
_entity_poly.pdbx_seq_one_letter_code
_entity_poly.pdbx_strand_id
1 'polypeptide(L)'
;MAAKKQAGDVLLKAANDLREKEVSQLSFDPATAKAAVSDGLKRLAKHRAALKKGHPAFDQTEFDSLPELADRVAAQQRLVQKAVSGGVVAELVPAALEWRRALLPFAQSLAARGQLDAREVAAVAAGSGTSDNLRDVLDLVKLLTPQKNKAESALGAGALAQAQSAAEAALGALSSGRGASEAVEAAADLRDRYATLLSRRHDRLRAALAAVTSYREAGSLVPPLVDGVRKKQPATPASPT
;
A
#
# COMPACT_ATOMS: atom_id res chain seq x y z
N MET A 1 22.65 0.45 -12.59
CA MET A 1 21.35 1.00 -12.16
C MET A 1 20.59 1.76 -13.26
N ALA A 2 21.24 2.25 -14.32
CA ALA A 2 20.57 3.01 -15.40
C ALA A 2 19.56 2.21 -16.24
N ALA A 3 19.85 0.95 -16.60
CA ALA A 3 18.97 0.12 -17.44
C ALA A 3 17.63 -0.23 -16.79
N LYS A 4 17.61 -0.52 -15.48
CA LYS A 4 16.36 -0.76 -14.72
C LYS A 4 15.48 0.49 -14.60
N LYS A 5 16.10 1.69 -14.60
CA LYS A 5 15.38 2.96 -14.55
C LYS A 5 14.69 3.25 -15.88
N GLN A 6 15.40 3.07 -17.00
CA GLN A 6 14.85 3.21 -18.35
C GLN A 6 13.73 2.21 -18.67
N ALA A 7 13.91 0.92 -18.31
CA ALA A 7 12.85 -0.09 -18.46
C ALA A 7 11.59 0.29 -17.67
N GLY A 8 11.79 0.86 -16.48
CA GLY A 8 10.72 1.34 -15.63
C GLY A 8 9.92 2.52 -16.19
N ASP A 9 10.60 3.49 -16.80
CA ASP A 9 9.96 4.66 -17.40
C ASP A 9 9.14 4.27 -18.64
N VAL A 10 9.59 3.27 -19.41
CA VAL A 10 8.85 2.72 -20.56
C VAL A 10 7.57 2.02 -20.12
N LEU A 11 7.62 1.22 -19.05
CA LEU A 11 6.44 0.53 -18.52
C LEU A 11 5.43 1.51 -17.92
N LEU A 12 5.91 2.54 -17.22
CA LEU A 12 5.06 3.60 -16.70
C LEU A 12 4.35 4.37 -17.82
N LYS A 13 5.07 4.74 -18.88
CA LYS A 13 4.48 5.38 -20.06
C LYS A 13 3.41 4.48 -20.70
N ALA A 14 3.73 3.20 -20.93
CA ALA A 14 2.78 2.25 -21.50
C ALA A 14 1.53 2.06 -20.63
N ALA A 15 1.67 2.14 -19.30
CA ALA A 15 0.54 2.07 -18.36
C ALA A 15 -0.34 3.33 -18.45
N ASN A 16 0.29 4.51 -18.56
CA ASN A 16 -0.40 5.79 -18.69
C ASN A 16 -1.09 5.95 -20.06
N ASP A 17 -0.55 5.37 -21.12
CA ASP A 17 -1.11 5.40 -22.48
C ASP A 17 -2.42 4.58 -22.60
N LEU A 18 -2.73 3.70 -21.63
CA LEU A 18 -4.02 3.01 -21.58
C LEU A 18 -5.16 4.01 -21.32
N ARG A 19 -6.24 3.90 -22.10
CA ARG A 19 -7.48 4.65 -21.84
C ARG A 19 -8.17 4.06 -20.62
N GLU A 20 -8.88 4.87 -19.84
CA GLU A 20 -9.59 4.39 -18.64
C GLU A 20 -10.52 3.21 -18.91
N LYS A 21 -11.25 3.23 -20.04
CA LYS A 21 -12.14 2.15 -20.49
C LYS A 21 -11.42 0.82 -20.80
N GLU A 22 -10.10 0.88 -20.99
CA GLU A 22 -9.25 -0.27 -21.31
C GLU A 22 -8.64 -0.91 -20.06
N VAL A 23 -8.68 -0.21 -18.93
CA VAL A 23 -8.14 -0.63 -17.64
C VAL A 23 -9.15 -1.55 -16.95
N SER A 24 -8.71 -2.76 -16.65
CA SER A 24 -9.45 -3.73 -15.84
C SER A 24 -8.93 -3.72 -14.41
N GLN A 25 -9.84 -3.88 -13.44
CA GLN A 25 -9.44 -4.09 -12.05
C GLN A 25 -8.58 -5.35 -11.93
N LEU A 26 -7.57 -5.31 -11.05
CA LEU A 26 -6.78 -6.48 -10.73
C LEU A 26 -7.72 -7.63 -10.27
N SER A 27 -7.73 -8.72 -11.03
CA SER A 27 -8.63 -9.86 -10.84
C SER A 27 -7.89 -11.16 -10.51
N PHE A 28 -6.61 -11.07 -10.16
CA PHE A 28 -5.74 -12.21 -9.95
C PHE A 28 -4.72 -11.91 -8.86
N ASP A 29 -4.19 -12.96 -8.23
CA ASP A 29 -3.15 -12.82 -7.23
C ASP A 29 -1.79 -12.50 -7.89
N PRO A 30 -1.08 -11.42 -7.49
CA PRO A 30 0.20 -11.05 -8.10
C PRO A 30 1.32 -12.09 -7.90
N ALA A 31 1.30 -12.86 -6.80
CA ALA A 31 2.31 -13.89 -6.57
C ALA A 31 2.08 -15.10 -7.49
N THR A 32 0.83 -15.53 -7.63
CA THR A 32 0.43 -16.55 -8.62
C THR A 32 0.75 -16.09 -10.04
N ALA A 33 0.48 -14.83 -10.39
CA ALA A 33 0.78 -14.30 -11.72
C ALA A 33 2.28 -14.28 -12.02
N LYS A 34 3.12 -13.92 -11.04
CA LYS A 34 4.59 -13.96 -11.18
C LYS A 34 5.10 -15.39 -11.42
N ALA A 35 4.55 -16.37 -10.71
CA ALA A 35 4.89 -17.78 -10.93
C ALA A 35 4.49 -18.25 -12.34
N ALA A 36 3.26 -17.94 -12.77
CA ALA A 36 2.75 -18.28 -14.10
C ALA A 36 3.59 -17.66 -15.23
N VAL A 37 3.98 -16.39 -15.10
CA VAL A 37 4.89 -15.71 -16.03
C VAL A 37 6.23 -16.42 -16.12
N SER A 38 6.85 -16.72 -14.97
CA SER A 38 8.16 -17.39 -14.90
C SER A 38 8.12 -18.75 -15.59
N ASP A 39 7.09 -19.53 -15.31
CA ASP A 39 6.94 -20.86 -15.90
C ASP A 39 6.61 -20.80 -17.39
N GLY A 40 5.75 -19.86 -17.81
CA GLY A 40 5.46 -19.63 -19.22
C GLY A 40 6.70 -19.23 -20.03
N LEU A 41 7.54 -18.34 -19.49
CA LEU A 41 8.81 -17.96 -20.12
C LEU A 41 9.78 -19.14 -20.23
N LYS A 42 9.91 -19.96 -19.18
CA LYS A 42 10.74 -21.18 -19.22
C LYS A 42 10.26 -22.15 -20.29
N ARG A 43 8.94 -22.32 -20.43
CA ARG A 43 8.36 -23.19 -21.46
C ARG A 43 8.57 -22.62 -22.85
N LEU A 44 8.35 -21.32 -23.04
CA LEU A 44 8.60 -20.63 -24.31
C LEU A 44 10.06 -20.78 -24.76
N ALA A 45 11.01 -20.68 -23.82
CA ALA A 45 12.44 -20.87 -24.10
C ALA A 45 12.74 -22.27 -24.67
N LYS A 46 12.04 -23.33 -24.22
CA LYS A 46 12.20 -24.69 -24.73
C LYS A 46 11.71 -24.84 -26.18
N HIS A 47 10.72 -24.05 -26.59
CA HIS A 47 10.15 -24.09 -27.95
C HIS A 47 10.70 -23.00 -28.89
N ARG A 48 11.71 -22.25 -28.47
CA ARG A 48 12.26 -21.09 -29.21
C ARG A 48 12.67 -21.42 -30.65
N ALA A 49 13.33 -22.55 -30.86
CA ALA A 49 13.79 -22.96 -32.19
C ALA A 49 12.61 -23.30 -33.12
N ALA A 50 11.58 -23.96 -32.61
CA ALA A 50 10.36 -24.26 -33.36
C ALA A 50 9.58 -22.98 -33.69
N LEU A 51 9.50 -22.04 -32.74
CA LEU A 51 8.84 -20.74 -32.94
C LEU A 51 9.52 -19.91 -34.02
N LYS A 52 10.84 -19.78 -34.01
CA LYS A 52 11.56 -19.04 -35.06
C LYS A 52 11.41 -19.65 -36.44
N LYS A 53 11.28 -20.98 -36.52
CA LYS A 53 11.11 -21.71 -37.79
C LYS A 53 9.69 -21.56 -38.36
N GLY A 54 8.66 -21.64 -37.52
CA GLY A 54 7.26 -21.51 -37.94
C GLY A 54 6.76 -20.06 -38.03
N HIS A 55 7.34 -19.17 -37.23
CA HIS A 55 6.97 -17.75 -37.11
C HIS A 55 8.25 -16.89 -37.11
N PRO A 56 8.84 -16.59 -38.28
CA PRO A 56 10.07 -15.82 -38.36
C PRO A 56 9.94 -14.38 -37.85
N ALA A 57 8.71 -13.84 -37.80
CA ALA A 57 8.40 -12.54 -37.20
C ALA A 57 8.28 -12.58 -35.65
N PHE A 58 8.45 -13.75 -35.02
CA PHE A 58 8.36 -13.90 -33.57
C PHE A 58 9.53 -13.19 -32.87
N ASP A 59 9.20 -12.14 -32.11
CA ASP A 59 10.14 -11.41 -31.28
C ASP A 59 9.98 -11.81 -29.80
N GLN A 60 11.00 -12.47 -29.26
CA GLN A 60 10.99 -12.87 -27.85
C GLN A 60 11.18 -11.68 -26.90
N THR A 61 11.79 -10.59 -27.37
CA THR A 61 12.07 -9.42 -26.53
C THR A 61 10.79 -8.73 -26.06
N GLU A 62 9.67 -8.97 -26.74
CA GLU A 62 8.33 -8.55 -26.31
C GLU A 62 7.98 -9.06 -24.89
N PHE A 63 8.49 -10.24 -24.51
CA PHE A 63 8.19 -10.89 -23.23
C PHE A 63 9.18 -10.60 -22.11
N ASP A 64 10.33 -9.98 -22.40
CA ASP A 64 11.41 -9.74 -21.42
C ASP A 64 10.95 -8.83 -20.26
N SER A 65 9.94 -8.01 -20.53
CA SER A 65 9.31 -7.08 -19.59
C SER A 65 8.27 -7.72 -18.65
N LEU A 66 7.82 -8.94 -18.91
CA LEU A 66 6.76 -9.60 -18.13
C LEU A 66 7.12 -9.77 -16.64
N PRO A 67 8.34 -10.19 -16.27
CA PRO A 67 8.73 -10.30 -14.86
C PRO A 67 8.71 -8.95 -14.14
N GLU A 68 9.19 -7.89 -14.78
CA GLU A 68 9.17 -6.54 -14.20
C GLU A 68 7.74 -6.02 -14.04
N LEU A 69 6.87 -6.28 -15.01
CA LEU A 69 5.44 -5.96 -14.91
C LEU A 69 4.78 -6.66 -13.71
N ALA A 70 5.05 -7.96 -13.51
CA ALA A 70 4.52 -8.70 -12.35
C ALA A 70 5.03 -8.12 -11.02
N ASP A 71 6.31 -7.75 -10.94
CA ASP A 71 6.87 -7.10 -9.75
C ASP A 71 6.23 -5.73 -9.47
N ARG A 72 5.94 -4.95 -10.51
CA ARG A 72 5.26 -3.65 -10.37
C ARG A 72 3.82 -3.81 -9.88
N VAL A 73 3.07 -4.78 -10.40
CA VAL A 73 1.72 -5.09 -9.90
C VAL A 73 1.77 -5.45 -8.41
N ALA A 74 2.70 -6.32 -8.00
CA ALA A 74 2.87 -6.70 -6.61
C ALA A 74 3.27 -5.52 -5.71
N ALA A 75 4.16 -4.63 -6.19
CA ALA A 75 4.57 -3.44 -5.47
C ALA A 75 3.39 -2.48 -5.24
N GLN A 76 2.60 -2.19 -6.27
CA GLN A 76 1.44 -1.31 -6.14
C GLN A 76 0.33 -1.94 -5.29
N GLN A 77 0.08 -3.26 -5.41
CA GLN A 77 -0.85 -3.98 -4.54
C GLN A 77 -0.46 -3.88 -3.06
N ARG A 78 0.84 -3.96 -2.73
CA ARG A 78 1.32 -3.78 -1.36
C ARG A 78 1.09 -2.36 -0.83
N LEU A 79 1.25 -1.34 -1.67
CA LEU A 79 0.97 0.04 -1.29
C LEU A 79 -0.52 0.23 -0.97
N VAL A 80 -1.39 -0.29 -1.85
CA VAL A 80 -2.85 -0.27 -1.62
C VAL A 80 -3.23 -1.04 -0.36
N GLN A 81 -2.71 -2.25 -0.16
CA GLN A 81 -3.02 -3.06 1.02
C GLN A 81 -2.54 -2.43 2.33
N LYS A 82 -1.34 -1.84 2.36
CA LYS A 82 -0.81 -1.16 3.56
C LYS A 82 -1.66 0.03 3.98
N ALA A 83 -2.26 0.72 3.03
CA ALA A 83 -3.08 1.87 3.31
C ALA A 83 -4.53 1.48 3.66
N VAL A 84 -5.11 0.49 2.96
CA VAL A 84 -6.44 -0.05 3.25
C VAL A 84 -6.48 -0.73 4.62
N SER A 85 -5.39 -1.38 5.05
CA SER A 85 -5.34 -2.04 6.35
C SER A 85 -5.22 -1.08 7.53
N GLY A 86 -5.01 0.23 7.30
CA GLY A 86 -4.79 1.21 8.36
C GLY A 86 -3.65 0.82 9.32
N GLY A 87 -2.74 -0.09 8.93
CA GLY A 87 -1.84 -0.79 9.86
C GLY A 87 -0.93 0.16 10.66
N VAL A 88 -0.54 1.28 10.05
CA VAL A 88 0.22 2.34 10.71
C VAL A 88 -0.62 3.07 11.77
N VAL A 89 -1.91 3.33 11.50
CA VAL A 89 -2.83 3.93 12.47
C VAL A 89 -3.16 2.94 13.59
N ALA A 90 -3.36 1.67 13.26
CA ALA A 90 -3.66 0.59 14.21
C ALA A 90 -2.52 0.29 15.19
N GLU A 91 -1.27 0.59 14.82
CA GLU A 91 -0.11 0.47 15.72
C GLU A 91 0.20 1.78 16.47
N LEU A 92 0.20 2.93 15.76
CA LEU A 92 0.61 4.21 16.36
C LEU A 92 -0.42 4.78 17.33
N VAL A 93 -1.72 4.63 17.04
CA VAL A 93 -2.77 5.19 17.90
C VAL A 93 -2.78 4.51 19.28
N PRO A 94 -2.82 3.16 19.40
CA PRO A 94 -2.74 2.53 20.72
C PRO A 94 -1.45 2.88 21.47
N ALA A 95 -0.30 2.88 20.79
CA ALA A 95 0.99 3.22 21.40
C ALA A 95 1.01 4.66 21.96
N ALA A 96 0.43 5.62 21.24
CA ALA A 96 0.29 6.99 21.73
C ALA A 96 -0.74 7.11 22.87
N LEU A 97 -1.82 6.33 22.85
CA LEU A 97 -2.82 6.33 23.92
C LEU A 97 -2.31 5.70 25.24
N GLU A 98 -1.33 4.79 25.19
CA GLU A 98 -0.65 4.32 26.41
C GLU A 98 0.04 5.48 27.14
N TRP A 99 0.61 6.44 26.41
CA TRP A 99 1.20 7.64 27.03
C TRP A 99 0.15 8.50 27.72
N ARG A 100 -1.07 8.62 27.17
CA ARG A 100 -2.18 9.30 27.87
C ARG A 100 -2.50 8.62 29.20
N ARG A 101 -2.55 7.28 29.21
CA ARG A 101 -2.82 6.48 30.41
C ARG A 101 -1.73 6.62 31.47
N ALA A 102 -0.48 6.87 31.08
CA ALA A 102 0.63 7.09 32.00
C ALA A 102 0.72 8.54 32.49
N LEU A 103 0.59 9.51 31.58
CA LEU A 103 0.80 10.94 31.86
C LEU A 103 -0.37 11.57 32.61
N LEU A 104 -1.61 11.20 32.30
CA LEU A 104 -2.78 11.83 32.89
C LEU A 104 -2.90 11.58 34.41
N PRO A 105 -2.77 10.34 34.93
CA PRO A 105 -2.79 10.11 36.37
C PRO A 105 -1.62 10.79 37.08
N PHE A 106 -0.45 10.87 36.42
CA PHE A 106 0.70 11.58 36.97
C PHE A 106 0.41 13.08 37.11
N ALA A 107 -0.13 13.73 36.07
CA ALA A 107 -0.53 15.13 36.12
C ALA A 107 -1.61 15.39 37.18
N GLN A 108 -2.61 14.51 37.32
CA GLN A 108 -3.62 14.57 38.37
C GLN A 108 -3.00 14.49 39.77
N SER A 109 -2.00 13.63 39.97
CA SER A 109 -1.30 13.52 41.25
C SER A 109 -0.53 14.78 41.62
N LEU A 110 0.05 15.47 40.64
CA LEU A 110 0.74 16.75 40.85
C LEU A 110 -0.26 17.88 41.12
N ALA A 111 -1.39 17.90 40.42
CA ALA A 111 -2.47 18.86 40.68
C ALA A 111 -3.06 18.70 42.09
N ALA A 112 -3.27 17.47 42.56
CA ALA A 112 -3.74 17.19 43.93
C ALA A 112 -2.76 17.70 45.01
N ARG A 113 -1.48 17.84 44.67
CA ARG A 113 -0.43 18.39 45.54
C ARG A 113 -0.23 19.90 45.36
N GLY A 114 -1.08 20.56 44.56
CA GLY A 114 -0.98 21.98 44.25
C GLY A 114 0.23 22.35 43.37
N GLN A 115 0.85 21.37 42.70
CA GLN A 115 2.02 21.60 41.85
C GLN A 115 1.67 21.90 40.39
N LEU A 116 0.42 21.64 39.98
CA LEU A 116 -0.14 21.99 38.68
C LEU A 116 -1.55 22.56 38.89
N ASP A 117 -2.05 23.37 37.96
CA ASP A 117 -3.43 23.85 38.01
C ASP A 117 -4.40 22.69 37.74
N ALA A 118 -5.25 22.40 38.73
CA ALA A 118 -6.26 21.35 38.63
C ALA A 118 -7.28 21.61 37.52
N ARG A 119 -7.55 22.89 37.18
CA ARG A 119 -8.47 23.26 36.10
C ARG A 119 -7.87 22.92 34.74
N GLU A 120 -6.57 23.18 34.54
CA GLU A 120 -5.88 22.84 33.30
C GLU A 120 -5.82 21.31 33.10
N VAL A 121 -5.49 20.56 34.16
CA VAL A 121 -5.50 19.09 34.10
C VAL A 121 -6.89 18.53 33.82
N ALA A 122 -7.94 19.09 34.43
CA ALA A 122 -9.32 18.67 34.18
C ALA A 122 -9.78 18.99 32.74
N ALA A 123 -9.37 20.14 32.19
CA ALA A 123 -9.66 20.50 30.81
C ALA A 123 -9.03 19.52 29.82
N VAL A 124 -7.78 19.11 30.06
CA VAL A 124 -7.10 18.08 29.25
C VAL A 124 -7.76 16.70 29.43
N ALA A 125 -8.30 16.37 30.60
CA ALA A 125 -8.99 15.11 30.82
C ALA A 125 -10.34 15.02 30.07
N ALA A 126 -10.94 16.16 29.71
CA ALA A 126 -12.27 16.23 29.11
C ALA A 126 -12.32 15.85 27.62
N GLY A 127 -11.16 15.66 26.97
CA GLY A 127 -11.08 15.21 25.58
C GLY A 127 -11.90 13.93 25.35
N SER A 128 -12.74 13.95 24.31
CA SER A 128 -13.61 12.83 23.96
C SER A 128 -13.35 12.36 22.54
N GLY A 129 -12.87 11.12 22.39
CA GLY A 129 -12.56 10.51 21.09
C GLY A 129 -11.07 10.50 20.76
N THR A 130 -10.70 9.73 19.73
CA THR A 130 -9.30 9.38 19.46
C THR A 130 -8.41 10.57 19.13
N SER A 131 -8.86 11.51 18.30
CA SER A 131 -8.04 12.68 17.92
C SER A 131 -7.83 13.63 19.10
N ASP A 132 -8.86 13.82 19.92
CA ASP A 132 -8.77 14.67 21.10
C ASP A 132 -7.89 14.00 22.16
N ASN A 133 -8.03 12.70 22.39
CA ASN A 133 -7.14 11.95 23.27
C ASN A 133 -5.65 12.02 22.86
N LEU A 134 -5.34 12.09 21.56
CA LEU A 134 -3.96 12.27 21.10
C LEU A 134 -3.45 13.70 21.28
N ARG A 135 -4.33 14.70 21.13
CA ARG A 135 -4.02 16.09 21.48
C ARG A 135 -3.80 16.26 22.98
N ASP A 136 -4.57 15.55 23.81
CA ASP A 136 -4.38 15.52 25.26
C ASP A 136 -2.96 15.05 25.62
N VAL A 137 -2.39 14.09 24.89
CA VAL A 137 -0.99 13.66 25.12
C VAL A 137 -0.01 14.81 24.89
N LEU A 138 -0.19 15.59 23.81
CA LEU A 138 0.65 16.75 23.53
C LEU A 138 0.48 17.84 24.57
N ASP A 139 -0.75 18.09 25.01
CA ASP A 139 -1.04 19.10 26.02
C ASP A 139 -0.54 18.68 27.41
N LEU A 140 -0.61 17.39 27.77
CA LEU A 140 0.03 16.81 28.95
C LEU A 140 1.56 16.96 28.89
N VAL A 141 2.19 16.72 27.74
CA VAL A 141 3.64 16.94 27.58
C VAL A 141 4.00 18.40 27.83
N LYS A 142 3.26 19.35 27.25
CA LYS A 142 3.48 20.78 27.48
C LYS A 142 3.31 21.14 28.96
N LEU A 143 2.23 20.67 29.59
CA LEU A 143 1.92 20.93 30.99
C LEU A 143 2.99 20.36 31.95
N LEU A 144 3.58 19.20 31.62
CA LEU A 144 4.59 18.53 32.42
C LEU A 144 6.03 18.99 32.11
N THR A 145 6.27 19.71 31.02
CA THR A 145 7.61 20.20 30.61
C THR A 145 8.28 21.05 31.69
N PRO A 146 7.61 21.99 32.39
CA PRO A 146 8.21 22.72 33.51
C PRO A 146 8.67 21.81 34.66
N GLN A 147 8.10 20.61 34.79
CA GLN A 147 8.45 19.61 35.80
C GLN A 147 9.14 18.38 35.18
N LYS A 148 9.80 18.55 34.03
CA LYS A 148 10.44 17.47 33.26
C LYS A 148 11.25 16.50 34.11
N ASN A 149 12.10 17.00 35.02
CA ASN A 149 12.93 16.14 35.87
C ASN A 149 12.11 15.18 36.74
N LYS A 150 10.96 15.63 37.26
CA LYS A 150 10.06 14.77 38.05
C LYS A 150 9.32 13.78 37.16
N ALA A 151 8.85 14.23 36.00
CA ALA A 151 8.15 13.39 35.04
C ALA A 151 9.07 12.26 34.52
N GLU A 152 10.30 12.58 34.14
CA GLU A 152 11.27 11.59 33.63
C GLU A 152 11.82 10.69 34.75
N SER A 153 11.91 11.17 35.99
CA SER A 153 12.25 10.31 37.14
C SER A 153 11.15 9.29 37.44
N ALA A 154 9.88 9.60 37.15
CA ALA A 154 8.74 8.72 37.42
C ALA A 154 8.40 7.79 36.25
N LEU A 155 8.53 8.28 35.02
CA LEU A 155 8.07 7.61 33.80
C LEU A 155 9.22 7.08 32.92
N GLY A 156 10.47 7.40 33.26
CA GLY A 156 11.66 7.01 32.52
C GLY A 156 12.29 8.18 31.76
N ALA A 157 13.61 8.07 31.53
CA ALA A 157 14.37 9.08 30.81
C ALA A 157 13.83 9.28 29.39
N GLY A 158 13.58 10.53 29.00
CA GLY A 158 13.05 10.88 27.68
C GLY A 158 11.56 10.60 27.47
N ALA A 159 10.81 10.20 28.52
CA ALA A 159 9.39 9.86 28.41
C ALA A 159 8.54 10.95 27.74
N LEU A 160 8.78 12.23 28.07
CA LEU A 160 8.03 13.35 27.48
C LEU A 160 8.30 13.50 25.97
N ALA A 161 9.55 13.32 25.54
CA ALA A 161 9.91 13.39 24.13
C ALA A 161 9.36 12.19 23.34
N GLN A 162 9.36 11.00 23.95
CA GLN A 162 8.77 9.80 23.34
C GLN A 162 7.25 9.92 23.21
N ALA A 163 6.57 10.44 24.23
CA ALA A 163 5.14 10.70 24.21
C ALA A 163 4.75 11.71 23.13
N GLN A 164 5.51 12.81 23.02
CA GLN A 164 5.31 13.82 21.98
C GLN A 164 5.47 13.23 20.58
N SER A 165 6.57 12.52 20.33
CA SER A 165 6.85 11.89 19.04
C SER A 165 5.77 10.86 18.66
N ALA A 166 5.31 10.05 19.61
CA ALA A 166 4.25 9.07 19.39
C ALA A 166 2.91 9.74 19.04
N ALA A 167 2.53 10.81 19.75
CA ALA A 167 1.28 11.53 19.51
C ALA A 167 1.30 12.31 18.19
N GLU A 168 2.41 12.97 17.84
CA GLU A 168 2.60 13.64 16.54
C GLU A 168 2.54 12.65 15.38
N ALA A 169 3.21 11.50 15.51
CA ALA A 169 3.16 10.44 14.50
C ALA A 169 1.73 9.88 14.31
N ALA A 170 1.00 9.65 15.40
CA ALA A 170 -0.38 9.17 15.35
C ALA A 170 -1.35 10.21 14.75
N LEU A 171 -1.22 11.49 15.10
CA LEU A 171 -2.00 12.58 14.51
C LEU A 171 -1.66 12.80 13.03
N GLY A 172 -0.39 12.66 12.66
CA GLY A 172 0.07 12.66 11.27
C GLY A 172 -0.56 11.52 10.47
N ALA A 173 -0.61 10.31 11.04
CA ALA A 173 -1.25 9.15 10.43
C ALA A 173 -2.78 9.31 10.29
N LEU A 174 -3.45 9.96 11.26
CA LEU A 174 -4.89 10.26 11.18
C LEU A 174 -5.22 11.34 10.15
N SER A 175 -4.43 12.42 10.12
CA SER A 175 -4.64 13.55 9.20
C SER A 175 -4.27 13.23 7.75
N SER A 176 -3.28 12.35 7.56
CA SER A 176 -2.92 11.81 6.24
C SER A 176 -3.99 10.89 5.64
N GLY A 177 -5.07 10.54 6.35
CA GLY A 177 -6.19 9.78 5.78
C GLY A 177 -6.78 10.38 4.48
N ARG A 178 -6.71 11.72 4.27
CA ARG A 178 -7.12 12.36 2.99
C ARG A 178 -6.06 12.25 1.88
N GLY A 179 -4.81 12.60 2.15
CA GLY A 179 -3.72 12.52 1.14
C GLY A 179 -3.27 11.09 0.83
N ALA A 180 -3.41 10.18 1.81
CA ALA A 180 -3.27 8.75 1.61
C ALA A 180 -4.39 8.21 0.73
N SER A 181 -5.63 8.73 0.81
CA SER A 181 -6.72 8.31 -0.08
C SER A 181 -6.36 8.58 -1.55
N GLU A 182 -5.89 9.79 -1.87
CA GLU A 182 -5.49 10.14 -3.25
C GLU A 182 -4.27 9.33 -3.73
N ALA A 183 -3.26 9.14 -2.87
CA ALA A 183 -2.10 8.33 -3.21
C ALA A 183 -2.45 6.84 -3.38
N VAL A 184 -3.43 6.34 -2.63
CA VAL A 184 -3.94 4.97 -2.72
C VAL A 184 -4.80 4.78 -3.96
N GLU A 185 -5.64 5.76 -4.30
CA GLU A 185 -6.38 5.76 -5.56
C GLU A 185 -5.42 5.78 -6.75
N ALA A 186 -4.38 6.62 -6.72
CA ALA A 186 -3.34 6.64 -7.73
C ALA A 186 -2.55 5.32 -7.81
N ALA A 187 -2.21 4.71 -6.65
CA ALA A 187 -1.54 3.41 -6.60
C ALA A 187 -2.47 2.27 -7.08
N ALA A 188 -3.77 2.33 -6.79
CA ALA A 188 -4.76 1.38 -7.25
C ALA A 188 -4.99 1.50 -8.75
N ASP A 189 -5.07 2.71 -9.30
CA ASP A 189 -5.17 2.95 -10.73
C ASP A 189 -3.92 2.45 -11.48
N LEU A 190 -2.72 2.78 -10.98
CA LEU A 190 -1.47 2.27 -11.54
C LEU A 190 -1.37 0.75 -11.44
N ARG A 191 -1.80 0.14 -10.32
CA ARG A 191 -1.87 -1.32 -10.16
C ARG A 191 -2.76 -1.93 -11.25
N ASP A 192 -3.96 -1.40 -11.45
CA ASP A 192 -4.94 -1.93 -12.40
C ASP A 192 -4.45 -1.76 -13.86
N ARG A 193 -3.78 -0.64 -14.17
CA ARG A 193 -3.11 -0.43 -15.46
C ARG A 193 -1.98 -1.44 -15.70
N TYR A 194 -1.08 -1.64 -14.74
CA TYR A 194 -0.02 -2.65 -14.85
C TYR A 194 -0.60 -4.07 -14.94
N ALA A 195 -1.65 -4.37 -14.18
CA ALA A 195 -2.34 -5.65 -14.23
C ALA A 195 -2.95 -5.92 -15.62
N THR A 196 -3.57 -4.89 -16.21
CA THR A 196 -4.12 -4.94 -17.57
C THR A 196 -3.02 -5.22 -18.60
N LEU A 197 -1.88 -4.51 -18.53
CA LEU A 197 -0.73 -4.77 -19.41
C LEU A 197 -0.18 -6.18 -19.23
N LEU A 198 -0.07 -6.63 -17.97
CA LEU A 198 0.41 -7.96 -17.63
C LEU A 198 -0.50 -9.04 -18.22
N SER A 199 -1.82 -8.94 -18.06
CA SER A 199 -2.78 -9.87 -18.65
C SER A 199 -2.66 -9.92 -20.17
N ARG A 200 -2.62 -8.77 -20.85
CA ARG A 200 -2.51 -8.72 -22.31
C ARG A 200 -1.24 -9.37 -22.83
N ARG A 201 -0.08 -9.07 -22.22
CA ARG A 201 1.20 -9.64 -22.64
C ARG A 201 1.30 -11.12 -22.26
N HIS A 202 0.71 -11.53 -21.15
CA HIS A 202 0.62 -12.93 -20.76
C HIS A 202 -0.27 -13.75 -21.70
N ASP A 203 -1.39 -13.20 -22.17
CA ASP A 203 -2.22 -13.87 -23.18
C ASP A 203 -1.50 -14.01 -24.53
N ARG A 204 -0.66 -13.04 -24.92
CA ARG A 204 0.24 -13.19 -26.07
C ARG A 204 1.28 -14.29 -25.87
N LEU A 205 1.85 -14.41 -24.67
CA LEU A 205 2.76 -15.51 -24.31
C LEU A 205 2.05 -16.87 -24.46
N ARG A 206 0.79 -16.97 -24.02
CA ARG A 206 -0.03 -18.17 -24.19
C ARG A 206 -0.32 -18.47 -25.66
N ALA A 207 -0.69 -17.47 -26.44
CA ALA A 207 -0.93 -17.62 -27.88
C ALA A 207 0.34 -18.06 -28.62
N ALA A 208 1.51 -17.51 -28.27
CA ALA A 208 2.78 -17.93 -28.83
C ALA A 208 3.07 -19.41 -28.53
N LEU A 209 2.86 -19.85 -27.29
CA LEU A 209 3.01 -21.27 -26.96
C LEU A 209 2.00 -22.15 -27.70
N ALA A 210 0.74 -21.73 -27.81
CA ALA A 210 -0.29 -22.44 -28.56
C ALA A 210 -0.04 -22.51 -30.07
N ALA A 211 0.89 -21.72 -30.61
CA ALA A 211 1.30 -21.81 -32.02
C ALA A 211 2.29 -22.96 -32.26
N VAL A 212 2.98 -23.43 -31.22
CA VAL A 212 3.97 -24.53 -31.30
C VAL A 212 3.60 -25.77 -30.49
N THR A 213 2.59 -25.68 -29.62
CA THR A 213 1.95 -26.81 -28.95
C THR A 213 0.48 -26.86 -29.35
N SER A 214 -0.27 -27.89 -28.97
CA SER A 214 -1.72 -27.82 -29.15
C SER A 214 -2.34 -26.77 -28.20
N TYR A 215 -3.50 -26.20 -28.55
CA TYR A 215 -4.21 -25.22 -27.70
C TYR A 215 -4.54 -25.79 -26.30
N ARG A 216 -4.84 -27.09 -26.22
CA ARG A 216 -5.13 -27.80 -24.98
C ARG A 216 -3.89 -27.96 -24.09
N GLU A 217 -2.75 -28.26 -24.71
CA GLU A 217 -1.46 -28.32 -24.00
C GLU A 217 -1.01 -26.92 -23.58
N ALA A 218 -1.15 -25.90 -24.43
CA ALA A 218 -0.81 -24.53 -24.06
C ALA A 218 -1.58 -24.05 -22.83
N GLY A 219 -2.87 -24.42 -22.73
CA GLY A 219 -3.73 -24.12 -21.59
C GLY A 219 -3.29 -24.80 -20.28
N SER A 220 -2.76 -26.03 -20.33
CA SER A 220 -2.24 -26.72 -19.14
C SER A 220 -0.81 -26.26 -18.77
N LEU A 221 -0.04 -25.84 -19.77
CA LEU A 221 1.33 -25.37 -19.62
C LEU A 221 1.41 -23.95 -19.06
N VAL A 222 0.50 -23.06 -19.49
CA VAL A 222 0.39 -21.67 -19.05
C VAL A 222 -1.10 -21.31 -18.87
N PRO A 223 -1.65 -21.50 -17.66
CA PRO A 223 -3.05 -21.21 -17.37
C PRO A 223 -3.35 -19.70 -17.51
N PRO A 224 -4.62 -19.31 -17.76
CA PRO A 224 -5.02 -17.90 -17.76
C PRO A 224 -4.73 -17.27 -16.38
N LEU A 225 -4.38 -15.98 -16.37
CA LEU A 225 -4.21 -15.25 -15.11
C LEU A 225 -5.57 -14.95 -14.45
N VAL A 226 -6.64 -14.82 -15.23
CA VAL A 226 -7.94 -14.36 -14.76
C VAL A 226 -8.91 -15.52 -14.58
N ASP A 227 -9.41 -15.72 -13.37
CA ASP A 227 -10.63 -16.51 -13.12
C ASP A 227 -11.86 -15.62 -13.38
N GLY A 228 -12.28 -15.49 -14.65
CA GLY A 228 -13.50 -14.78 -15.03
C GLY A 228 -13.42 -13.24 -14.93
N VAL A 229 -13.65 -12.58 -16.05
CA VAL A 229 -13.63 -11.11 -16.18
C VAL A 229 -14.69 -10.46 -15.28
N ARG A 230 -14.29 -9.81 -14.18
CA ARG A 230 -15.13 -8.82 -13.49
C ARG A 230 -14.81 -7.43 -14.07
N LYS A 231 -15.69 -6.92 -14.93
CA LYS A 231 -15.58 -5.54 -15.43
C LYS A 231 -15.82 -4.55 -14.28
N LYS A 232 -14.97 -3.53 -14.16
CA LYS A 232 -15.14 -2.40 -13.23
C LYS A 232 -16.51 -1.77 -13.50
N GLN A 233 -17.43 -1.85 -12.54
CA GLN A 233 -18.71 -1.13 -12.63
C GLN A 233 -18.41 0.38 -12.55
N PRO A 234 -18.96 1.20 -13.45
CA PRO A 234 -18.87 2.65 -13.30
C PRO A 234 -19.54 3.05 -11.99
N ALA A 235 -18.90 3.97 -11.25
CA ALA A 235 -19.45 4.52 -10.02
C ALA A 235 -20.82 5.14 -10.33
N THR A 236 -21.86 4.63 -9.69
CA THR A 236 -23.22 5.16 -9.79
C THR A 236 -23.21 6.59 -9.25
N PRO A 237 -23.61 7.62 -10.01
CA PRO A 237 -23.78 8.96 -9.46
C PRO A 237 -24.88 8.90 -8.39
N ALA A 238 -24.58 9.43 -7.21
CA ALA A 238 -25.54 9.53 -6.12
C ALA A 238 -26.77 10.34 -6.59
N SER A 239 -27.95 9.72 -6.52
CA SER A 239 -29.21 10.41 -6.76
C SER A 239 -29.37 11.52 -5.72
N PRO A 240 -29.74 12.75 -6.12
CA PRO A 240 -30.10 13.80 -5.17
C PRO A 240 -31.45 13.44 -4.53
N THR A 241 -31.48 13.45 -3.20
CA THR A 241 -32.72 13.51 -2.39
C THR A 241 -32.68 14.77 -1.56
#